data_AF-A0A9W6SU26-F1
#
_entry.id   AF-A0A9W6SU26-F1
#
_cell.length_a   1.000
_cell.length_b   1.000
_cell.length_c   1.000
_cell.angle_alpha   90.00
_cell.angle_beta   90.00
_cell.angle_gamma   90.00
#
_symmetry.space_group_name_H-M   'P 1'
#
loop_
_entity.id
_entity.type
_entity.pdbx_description
1 polymer ?
#
loop_
_entity_poly.entity_id
_entity_poly.type
_entity_poly.pdbx_seq_one_letter_code
_entity_poly.pdbx_strand_id
1 'polypeptide(L)'
;MSSADIDLTDYESYLDPDFKSTEFANELVMATNNSDDSNLDLSTPMKRLQFDLKDIDKKLKKLSNDNYIELIKNFNKLDELNVAVKIIDPSISLLNNSYDRLNNEIAKPYDEALTLHSALKRLHTTSTLLRSSTYFLYLIQQIEESFSLLQARINKLQIKSHLQQTQQNYYQQQQNQHNQQYQIQDDPESFKLLLRCCKNQYSLRQHLSESPFLKSLKLVRDYELFLKDRNLKSLEICTSNIKSFNLNTSEAAMSNIILSLIYLSPETLYNLIQQILSTQTVSSISFLVHTLNSPKSFNSIMSDVMERAKYVSKLQTVMGKVTWPLSETEATHQPNGKDEDILNNNNNSTTGRMSILKKVTKILELQDILSTFWKDVAVGFEPKLRETMNKGGPVAKALRTFSEQIKNSIKANVVASGYIKPLKEDSIEVRMMLNSVRSLDMRR
;
A
#
# COMPACT_ATOMS: atom_id res chain seq x y z
N MET A 1 86.94 9.41 68.25
CA MET A 1 86.32 10.72 67.98
C MET A 1 87.41 11.62 67.45
N SER A 2 87.47 11.77 66.13
CA SER A 2 88.34 12.71 65.43
C SER A 2 87.43 13.84 64.99
N SER A 3 87.59 15.01 65.59
CA SER A 3 86.93 16.24 65.16
C SER A 3 87.49 16.60 63.78
N ALA A 4 86.75 16.27 62.73
CA ALA A 4 87.03 16.77 61.39
C ALA A 4 86.73 18.28 61.39
N ASP A 5 87.72 19.08 60.99
CA ASP A 5 87.51 20.48 60.63
C ASP A 5 86.50 20.53 59.47
N ILE A 6 85.29 20.99 59.75
CA ILE A 6 84.25 21.18 58.74
C ILE A 6 84.55 22.51 58.05
N ASP A 7 84.89 22.46 56.76
CA ASP A 7 85.00 23.65 55.91
C ASP A 7 83.58 24.16 55.56
N LEU A 8 83.05 25.06 56.39
CA LEU A 8 81.70 25.67 56.25
C LEU A 8 81.61 26.72 55.12
N THR A 9 82.31 26.55 54.00
CA THR A 9 82.32 27.51 52.87
C THR A 9 81.63 26.97 51.62
N ASP A 10 80.86 25.90 51.76
CA ASP A 10 80.26 25.16 50.66
C ASP A 10 78.92 25.79 50.21
N TYR A 11 78.96 26.63 49.17
CA TYR A 11 77.77 27.31 48.65
C TYR A 11 76.79 26.37 47.92
N GLU A 12 77.18 25.12 47.65
CA GLU A 12 76.33 24.12 47.00
C GLU A 12 75.11 23.77 47.86
N SER A 13 75.23 23.85 49.20
CA SER A 13 74.11 23.60 50.11
C SER A 13 72.96 24.59 49.93
N TYR A 14 73.24 25.82 49.46
CA TYR A 14 72.20 26.83 49.18
C TYR A 14 71.41 26.55 47.89
N LEU A 15 71.95 25.70 47.01
CA LEU A 15 71.32 25.34 45.73
C LEU A 15 70.55 24.03 45.81
N ASP A 16 70.57 23.34 46.97
CA ASP A 16 69.79 22.13 47.20
C ASP A 16 68.28 22.45 47.19
N PRO A 17 67.46 21.75 46.38
CA PRO A 17 66.01 21.95 46.34
C PRO A 17 65.31 21.73 47.69
N ASP A 18 65.91 20.97 48.63
CA ASP A 18 65.37 20.73 49.98
C ASP A 18 66.00 21.62 51.06
N PHE A 19 66.76 22.68 50.66
CA PHE A 19 67.40 23.58 51.60
C PHE A 19 66.39 24.27 52.54
N LYS A 20 66.58 24.06 53.84
CA LYS A 20 65.78 24.70 54.89
C LYS A 20 66.61 25.70 55.68
N SER A 21 66.29 26.97 55.48
CA SER A 21 67.00 28.09 56.12
C SER A 21 67.06 28.01 57.65
N THR A 22 66.05 27.42 58.30
CA THR A 22 65.99 27.28 59.77
C THR A 22 66.88 26.16 60.31
N GLU A 23 67.00 25.05 59.58
CA GLU A 23 67.85 23.92 59.99
C GLU A 23 69.32 24.32 59.83
N PHE A 24 69.67 24.95 58.70
CA PHE A 24 71.00 25.50 58.47
C PHE A 24 71.40 26.57 59.51
N ALA A 25 70.48 27.48 59.85
CA ALA A 25 70.73 28.47 60.89
C ALA A 25 70.99 27.83 62.27
N ASN A 26 70.26 26.77 62.61
CA ASN A 26 70.46 26.04 63.87
C ASN A 26 71.80 25.28 63.88
N GLU A 27 72.17 24.62 62.79
CA GLU A 27 73.47 23.96 62.64
C GLU A 27 74.62 24.95 62.78
N LEU A 28 74.51 26.13 62.17
CA LEU A 28 75.52 27.19 62.27
C LEU A 28 75.67 27.72 63.70
N VAL A 29 74.57 27.87 64.43
CA VAL A 29 74.58 28.28 65.85
C VAL A 29 75.22 27.20 66.72
N MET A 30 74.91 25.93 66.47
CA MET A 30 75.52 24.80 67.18
C MET A 30 77.01 24.65 66.86
N ALA A 31 77.43 24.91 65.62
CA ALA A 31 78.83 24.80 65.19
C ALA A 31 79.73 25.92 65.74
N THR A 32 79.14 27.06 66.14
CA THR A 32 79.87 28.24 66.61
C THR A 32 79.86 28.43 68.13
N ASN A 33 79.16 27.56 68.87
CA ASN A 33 79.02 27.61 70.33
C ASN A 33 79.38 26.25 70.98
N ASN A 34 80.00 26.28 72.15
CA ASN A 34 80.31 25.07 72.93
C ASN A 34 79.16 24.71 73.88
N SER A 35 78.91 23.40 74.06
CA SER A 35 77.80 22.90 74.89
C SER A 35 77.92 23.19 76.40
N ASP A 36 79.11 23.57 76.86
CA ASP A 36 79.43 23.78 78.28
C ASP A 36 79.40 25.27 78.70
N ASP A 37 79.26 26.19 77.74
CA ASP A 37 79.17 27.63 78.02
C ASP A 37 77.72 28.03 78.41
N SER A 38 77.58 28.78 79.50
CA SER A 38 76.25 29.20 80.02
C SER A 38 75.62 30.36 79.22
N ASN A 39 76.36 30.95 78.27
CA ASN A 39 75.92 32.09 77.46
C ASN A 39 76.05 31.76 75.97
N LEU A 40 74.95 31.92 75.22
CA LEU A 40 74.91 31.68 73.77
C LEU A 40 75.46 32.88 72.99
N ASP A 41 76.48 32.69 72.15
CA ASP A 41 77.00 33.70 71.23
C ASP A 41 76.34 33.61 69.84
N LEU A 42 75.47 34.57 69.54
CA LEU A 42 74.85 34.72 68.21
C LEU A 42 75.63 35.67 67.29
N SER A 43 76.63 36.38 67.82
CA SER A 43 77.35 37.40 67.06
C SER A 43 78.31 36.79 66.04
N THR A 44 78.93 35.66 66.38
CA THR A 44 79.84 34.90 65.52
C THR A 44 79.13 34.28 64.31
N PRO A 45 78.04 33.48 64.46
CA PRO A 45 77.31 32.93 63.32
C PRO A 45 76.67 34.02 62.44
N MET A 46 76.20 35.12 63.02
CA MET A 46 75.68 36.27 62.26
C MET A 46 76.75 36.95 61.40
N LYS A 47 77.96 37.14 61.94
CA LYS A 47 79.10 37.70 61.17
C LYS A 47 79.51 36.78 60.02
N ARG A 48 79.42 35.46 60.21
CA ARG A 48 79.71 34.48 59.16
C ARG A 48 78.71 34.57 58.00
N LEU A 49 77.40 34.57 58.28
CA LEU A 49 76.38 34.74 57.24
C LEU A 49 76.53 36.07 56.48
N GLN A 50 76.87 37.15 57.19
CA GLN A 50 77.15 38.43 56.54
C GLN A 50 78.38 38.39 55.63
N PHE A 51 79.40 37.61 55.99
CA PHE A 51 80.57 37.40 55.14
C PHE A 51 80.19 36.61 53.88
N ASP A 52 79.43 35.52 54.03
CA ASP A 52 79.00 34.67 52.91
C ASP A 52 78.11 35.43 51.92
N LEU A 53 77.18 36.25 52.41
CA LEU A 53 76.33 37.10 51.57
C LEU A 53 77.18 38.11 50.78
N LYS A 54 78.18 38.72 51.43
CA LYS A 54 79.11 39.64 50.75
C LYS A 54 79.95 38.92 49.70
N ASP A 55 80.38 37.68 49.94
CA ASP A 55 81.14 36.91 48.96
C ASP A 55 80.28 36.49 47.76
N ILE A 56 79.02 36.08 47.99
CA ILE A 56 78.05 35.79 46.92
C ILE A 56 77.80 37.04 46.08
N ASP A 57 77.53 38.19 46.70
CA ASP A 57 77.32 39.45 45.97
C ASP A 57 78.55 39.84 45.15
N LYS A 58 79.75 39.62 45.70
CA LYS A 58 81.01 39.83 44.98
C LYS A 58 81.16 38.87 43.79
N LYS A 59 80.82 37.59 43.96
CA LYS A 59 80.85 36.58 42.88
C LYS A 59 79.80 36.86 41.81
N LEU A 60 78.59 37.26 42.18
CA LEU A 60 77.54 37.65 41.24
C LEU A 60 77.95 38.89 40.44
N LYS A 61 78.50 39.91 41.11
CA LYS A 61 79.06 41.08 40.44
C LYS A 61 80.18 40.70 39.48
N LYS A 62 81.06 39.79 39.89
CA LYS A 62 82.13 39.29 39.03
C LYS A 62 81.58 38.54 37.82
N LEU A 63 80.67 37.58 38.01
CA LEU A 63 80.04 36.82 36.92
C LEU A 63 79.23 37.70 35.97
N SER A 64 78.51 38.69 36.50
CA SER A 64 77.78 39.67 35.71
C SER A 64 78.72 40.56 34.90
N ASN A 65 79.84 41.01 35.50
CA ASN A 65 80.86 41.80 34.82
C ASN A 65 81.68 40.98 33.81
N ASP A 66 81.88 39.68 34.04
CA ASP A 66 82.63 38.80 33.14
C ASP A 66 81.77 38.41 31.92
N ASN A 67 80.45 38.23 32.11
CA ASN A 67 79.52 37.74 31.08
C ASN A 67 78.50 38.78 30.59
N TYR A 68 78.72 40.08 30.86
CA TYR A 68 77.78 41.14 30.50
C TYR A 68 77.41 41.15 29.00
N ILE A 69 78.35 40.78 28.13
CA ILE A 69 78.16 40.72 26.68
C ILE A 69 77.11 39.68 26.30
N GLU A 70 77.13 38.50 26.92
CA GLU A 70 76.20 37.42 26.64
C GLU A 70 74.79 37.74 27.17
N LEU A 71 74.71 38.35 28.36
CA LEU A 71 73.47 38.88 28.91
C LEU A 71 72.84 39.91 27.96
N ILE A 72 73.59 40.91 27.51
CA ILE A 72 73.10 41.93 26.56
C ILE A 72 72.66 41.27 25.25
N LYS A 73 73.41 40.29 24.72
CA LYS A 73 73.03 39.57 23.50
C LYS A 73 71.71 38.82 23.66
N ASN A 74 71.47 38.21 24.82
CA ASN A 74 70.21 37.52 25.10
C ASN A 74 69.05 38.49 25.29
N PHE A 75 69.27 39.65 25.94
CA PHE A 75 68.26 40.71 26.01
C PHE A 75 67.90 41.26 24.62
N ASN A 76 68.89 41.50 23.76
CA ASN A 76 68.65 41.96 22.38
C ASN A 76 67.84 40.92 21.58
N LYS A 77 68.13 39.62 21.72
CA LYS A 77 67.34 38.56 21.08
C LYS A 77 65.90 38.52 21.59
N LEU A 78 65.67 38.74 22.88
CA LEU A 78 64.33 38.84 23.45
C LEU A 78 63.57 40.04 22.88
N ASP A 79 64.25 41.18 22.70
CA ASP A 79 63.67 42.36 22.07
C ASP A 79 63.34 42.13 20.59
N GLU A 80 64.23 41.49 19.83
CA GLU A 80 63.99 41.10 18.43
C GLU A 80 62.78 40.15 18.31
N LEU A 81 62.68 39.15 19.19
CA LEU A 81 61.52 38.25 19.24
C LEU A 81 60.23 38.99 19.59
N ASN A 82 60.27 39.90 20.57
CA ASN A 82 59.12 40.72 20.92
C ASN A 82 58.64 41.60 19.75
N VAL A 83 59.57 42.14 18.96
CA VAL A 83 59.24 42.89 17.75
C VAL A 83 58.61 41.99 16.69
N ALA A 84 59.18 40.80 16.45
CA ALA A 84 58.61 39.84 15.50
C ALA A 84 57.20 39.39 15.88
N VAL A 85 56.94 39.15 17.16
CA VAL A 85 55.60 38.83 17.69
C VAL A 85 54.63 39.98 17.43
N LYS A 86 55.03 41.23 17.75
CA LYS A 86 54.21 42.42 17.50
C LYS A 86 53.86 42.63 16.03
N ILE A 87 54.71 42.18 15.10
CA ILE A 87 54.45 42.27 13.66
C ILE A 87 53.41 41.22 13.23
N ILE A 88 53.38 40.04 13.86
CA ILE A 88 52.49 38.93 13.49
C ILE A 88 51.12 39.05 14.16
N ASP A 89 51.04 39.63 15.37
CA ASP A 89 49.79 39.91 16.09
C ASP A 89 48.66 40.54 15.25
N PRO A 90 48.90 41.59 14.42
CA PRO A 90 47.86 42.14 13.56
C PRO A 90 47.36 41.13 12.51
N SER A 91 48.21 40.28 11.97
CA SER A 91 47.81 39.25 11.00
C SER A 91 47.01 38.12 11.67
N ILE A 92 47.41 37.70 12.87
CA ILE A 92 46.67 36.69 13.66
C ILE A 92 45.31 37.24 14.08
N SER A 93 45.26 38.49 14.56
CA SER A 93 43.99 39.12 14.95
C SER A 93 43.06 39.31 13.75
N LEU A 94 43.58 39.67 12.57
CA LEU A 94 42.78 39.74 11.35
C LEU A 94 42.23 38.37 10.95
N LEU A 95 43.04 37.31 11.04
CA LEU A 95 42.60 35.94 10.75
C LEU A 95 41.51 35.50 11.73
N ASN A 96 41.71 35.70 13.03
CA ASN A 96 40.71 35.39 14.06
C ASN A 96 39.41 36.15 13.82
N ASN A 97 39.49 37.46 13.52
CA ASN A 97 38.32 38.26 13.19
C ASN A 97 37.60 37.74 11.93
N SER A 98 38.34 37.31 10.90
CA SER A 98 37.76 36.75 9.69
C SER A 98 37.08 35.40 9.93
N TYR A 99 37.67 34.56 10.78
CA TYR A 99 37.10 33.29 11.20
C TYR A 99 35.85 33.51 12.05
N ASP A 100 35.88 34.43 13.00
CA ASP A 100 34.74 34.77 13.85
C ASP A 100 33.58 35.32 13.01
N ARG A 101 33.87 36.13 11.99
CA ARG A 101 32.86 36.55 11.02
C ARG A 101 32.28 35.37 10.26
N LEU A 102 33.12 34.51 9.68
CA LEU A 102 32.65 33.32 8.95
C LEU A 102 31.78 32.41 9.83
N ASN A 103 32.21 32.17 11.06
CA ASN A 103 31.49 31.33 12.00
C ASN A 103 30.13 31.96 12.39
N ASN A 104 30.10 33.26 12.65
CA ASN A 104 28.88 33.95 13.06
C ASN A 104 27.92 34.22 11.90
N GLU A 105 28.42 34.58 10.71
CA GLU A 105 27.60 34.98 9.56
C GLU A 105 27.18 33.79 8.70
N ILE A 106 27.91 32.68 8.72
CA ILE A 106 27.65 31.54 7.83
C ILE A 106 27.38 30.25 8.62
N ALA A 107 28.27 29.85 9.53
CA ALA A 107 28.12 28.55 10.20
C ALA A 107 26.89 28.51 11.13
N LYS A 108 26.73 29.50 12.02
CA LYS A 108 25.57 29.55 12.93
C LYS A 108 24.23 29.64 12.18
N PRO A 109 24.04 30.53 11.19
CA PRO A 109 22.79 30.58 10.43
C PRO A 109 22.51 29.30 9.64
N TYR A 110 23.56 28.63 9.15
CA TYR A 110 23.42 27.33 8.47
C TYR A 110 22.91 26.24 9.44
N ASP A 111 23.48 26.15 10.65
CA ASP A 111 23.04 25.21 11.67
C ASP A 111 21.59 25.49 12.09
N GLU A 112 21.23 26.76 12.29
CA GLU A 112 19.85 27.17 12.55
C GLU A 112 18.92 26.75 11.40
N ALA A 113 19.31 26.99 10.15
CA ALA A 113 18.53 26.57 8.97
C ALA A 113 18.36 25.05 8.89
N LEU A 114 19.37 24.25 9.26
CA LEU A 114 19.27 22.78 9.33
C LEU A 114 18.27 22.33 10.40
N THR A 115 18.26 22.98 11.56
CA THR A 115 17.27 22.67 12.61
C THR A 115 15.85 22.98 12.14
N LEU A 116 15.66 24.12 11.46
CA LEU A 116 14.37 24.52 10.90
C LEU A 116 13.93 23.58 9.78
N HIS A 117 14.84 23.19 8.88
CA HIS A 117 14.56 22.22 7.83
C HIS A 117 14.11 20.88 8.41
N SER A 118 14.79 20.41 9.46
CA SER A 118 14.42 19.17 10.16
C SER A 118 13.05 19.27 10.82
N ALA A 119 12.72 20.41 11.42
CA ALA A 119 11.40 20.68 11.97
C ALA A 119 10.32 20.71 10.88
N LEU A 120 10.59 21.35 9.75
CA LEU A 120 9.68 21.42 8.61
C LEU A 120 9.45 20.04 7.98
N LYS A 121 10.49 19.23 7.84
CA LYS A 121 10.40 17.85 7.36
C LYS A 121 9.51 17.01 8.28
N ARG A 122 9.72 17.08 9.60
CA ARG A 122 8.84 16.41 10.59
C ARG A 122 7.39 16.89 10.48
N LEU A 123 7.18 18.20 10.41
CA LEU A 123 5.84 18.78 10.26
C LEU A 123 5.16 18.28 8.97
N HIS A 124 5.86 18.30 7.85
CA HIS A 124 5.35 17.78 6.58
C HIS A 124 4.97 16.30 6.70
N THR A 125 5.84 15.45 7.24
CA THR A 125 5.53 14.02 7.42
C THR A 125 4.32 13.79 8.31
N THR A 126 4.22 14.50 9.43
CA THR A 126 3.06 14.43 10.34
C THR A 126 1.79 14.92 9.64
N SER A 127 1.87 16.01 8.90
CA SER A 127 0.73 16.59 8.19
C SER A 127 0.22 15.69 7.06
N THR A 128 1.13 15.06 6.31
CA THR A 128 0.80 14.07 5.28
C THR A 128 0.15 12.84 5.90
N LEU A 129 0.72 12.28 6.97
CA LEU A 129 0.14 11.14 7.68
C LEU A 129 -1.25 11.46 8.25
N LEU A 130 -1.42 12.66 8.81
CA LEU A 130 -2.70 13.13 9.34
C LEU A 130 -3.73 13.27 8.21
N ARG A 131 -3.37 13.86 7.06
CA ARG A 131 -4.26 13.94 5.89
C ARG A 131 -4.69 12.56 5.39
N SER A 132 -3.74 11.63 5.25
CA SER A 132 -4.04 10.24 4.87
C SER A 132 -4.96 9.56 5.90
N SER A 133 -4.74 9.78 7.20
CA SER A 133 -5.59 9.24 8.26
C SER A 133 -7.01 9.83 8.24
N THR A 134 -7.13 11.13 8.01
CA THR A 134 -8.42 11.82 7.87
C THR A 134 -9.17 11.32 6.65
N TYR A 135 -8.49 11.15 5.51
CA TYR A 135 -9.12 10.61 4.30
C TYR A 135 -9.56 9.15 4.50
N PHE A 136 -8.75 8.33 5.20
CA PHE A 136 -9.13 6.99 5.61
C PHE A 136 -10.41 6.97 6.45
N LEU A 137 -10.50 7.83 7.47
CA LEU A 137 -11.70 7.95 8.31
C LEU A 137 -12.92 8.40 7.51
N TYR A 138 -12.74 9.36 6.61
CA TYR A 138 -13.79 9.83 5.71
C TYR A 138 -14.33 8.69 4.84
N LEU A 139 -13.46 7.88 4.24
CA LEU A 139 -13.86 6.72 3.44
C LEU A 139 -14.61 5.67 4.28
N ILE A 140 -14.16 5.39 5.50
CA ILE A 140 -14.87 4.50 6.42
C ILE A 140 -16.28 5.02 6.71
N GLN A 141 -16.40 6.32 7.03
CA GLN A 141 -17.70 6.93 7.30
C GLN A 141 -18.63 6.79 6.10
N GLN A 142 -18.14 7.04 4.88
CA GLN A 142 -18.95 6.87 3.68
C GLN A 142 -19.35 5.42 3.40
N ILE A 143 -18.47 4.45 3.68
CA ILE A 143 -18.79 3.03 3.56
C ILE A 143 -19.90 2.68 4.53
N GLU A 144 -19.79 3.11 5.79
CA GLU A 144 -20.78 2.80 6.82
C GLU A 144 -22.13 3.45 6.54
N GLU A 145 -22.16 4.72 6.13
CA GLU A 145 -23.39 5.41 5.76
C GLU A 145 -24.08 4.71 4.58
N SER A 146 -23.34 4.42 3.50
CA SER A 146 -23.88 3.76 2.31
C SER A 146 -24.36 2.34 2.62
N PHE A 147 -23.62 1.59 3.44
CA PHE A 147 -23.96 0.23 3.83
C PHE A 147 -25.17 0.19 4.77
N SER A 148 -25.23 1.09 5.76
CA SER A 148 -26.35 1.20 6.69
C SER A 148 -27.66 1.52 5.95
N LEU A 149 -27.62 2.47 5.00
CA LEU A 149 -28.76 2.79 4.15
C LEU A 149 -29.19 1.62 3.26
N LEU A 150 -28.22 0.87 2.72
CA LEU A 150 -28.49 -0.34 1.96
C LEU A 150 -29.17 -1.40 2.84
N GLN A 151 -28.63 -1.67 4.02
CA GLN A 151 -29.18 -2.66 4.95
C GLN A 151 -30.59 -2.28 5.41
N ALA A 152 -30.83 -0.99 5.72
CA ALA A 152 -32.14 -0.50 6.10
C ALA A 152 -33.17 -0.68 4.97
N ARG A 153 -32.77 -0.44 3.72
CA ARG A 153 -33.62 -0.70 2.54
C ARG A 153 -33.92 -2.18 2.36
N ILE A 154 -32.90 -3.04 2.46
CA ILE A 154 -33.07 -4.49 2.39
C ILE A 154 -34.06 -4.96 3.46
N ASN A 155 -33.87 -4.54 4.71
CA ASN A 155 -34.76 -4.90 5.82
C ASN A 155 -36.20 -4.39 5.58
N LYS A 156 -36.37 -3.18 5.05
CA LYS A 156 -37.70 -2.62 4.73
C LYS A 156 -38.40 -3.42 3.62
N LEU A 157 -37.65 -3.85 2.60
CA LEU A 157 -38.17 -4.71 1.53
C LEU A 157 -38.56 -6.09 2.06
N GLN A 158 -37.75 -6.68 2.95
CA GLN A 158 -38.08 -7.94 3.64
C GLN A 158 -39.34 -7.83 4.50
N ILE A 159 -39.50 -6.73 5.25
CA ILE A 159 -40.70 -6.47 6.05
C ILE A 159 -41.93 -6.34 5.14
N LYS A 160 -41.80 -5.65 4.00
CA LYS A 160 -42.90 -5.50 3.02
C LYS A 160 -43.27 -6.84 2.37
N SER A 161 -42.29 -7.66 1.97
CA SER A 161 -42.54 -9.00 1.44
C SER A 161 -43.15 -9.90 2.49
N HIS A 162 -42.70 -9.79 3.75
CA HIS A 162 -43.28 -10.58 4.84
C HIS A 162 -44.71 -10.14 5.11
N LEU A 163 -45.02 -8.84 5.21
CA LEU A 163 -46.39 -8.32 5.34
C LEU A 163 -47.31 -8.74 4.18
N GLN A 164 -46.81 -8.72 2.93
CA GLN A 164 -47.57 -9.21 1.78
C GLN A 164 -47.78 -10.73 1.83
N GLN A 165 -46.78 -11.50 2.28
CA GLN A 165 -46.93 -12.93 2.53
C GLN A 165 -47.87 -13.22 3.69
N THR A 166 -47.87 -12.43 4.78
CA THR A 166 -48.83 -12.57 5.88
C THR A 166 -50.24 -12.22 5.43
N GLN A 167 -50.40 -11.20 4.56
CA GLN A 167 -51.68 -10.86 3.94
C GLN A 167 -52.15 -11.96 2.96
N GLN A 168 -51.26 -12.58 2.18
CA GLN A 168 -51.60 -13.73 1.33
C GLN A 168 -51.83 -15.02 2.12
N ASN A 169 -51.11 -15.25 3.21
CA ASN A 169 -51.27 -16.39 4.11
C ASN A 169 -52.56 -16.30 4.95
N TYR A 170 -53.11 -15.09 5.13
CA TYR A 170 -54.48 -14.94 5.65
C TYR A 170 -55.53 -15.55 4.70
N TYR A 171 -55.17 -15.77 3.43
CA TYR A 171 -55.98 -16.48 2.43
C TYR A 171 -55.50 -17.90 2.12
N GLN A 172 -54.34 -18.35 2.61
CA GLN A 172 -53.84 -19.71 2.41
C GLN A 172 -53.08 -20.19 3.65
N GLN A 173 -53.72 -21.05 4.44
CA GLN A 173 -53.09 -21.71 5.57
C GLN A 173 -52.49 -23.06 5.15
N GLN A 174 -51.24 -23.25 5.59
CA GLN A 174 -50.44 -24.47 5.71
C GLN A 174 -49.49 -24.87 4.57
N GLN A 175 -48.24 -25.09 5.02
CA GLN A 175 -47.08 -25.69 4.35
C GLN A 175 -46.23 -24.77 3.48
N ASN A 176 -45.25 -24.10 4.10
CA ASN A 176 -43.82 -24.31 3.84
C ASN A 176 -42.98 -23.21 4.50
N GLN A 177 -42.26 -23.58 5.57
CA GLN A 177 -41.10 -22.84 6.02
C GLN A 177 -39.90 -23.34 5.19
N HIS A 178 -39.38 -22.56 4.24
CA HIS A 178 -38.00 -22.74 3.77
C HIS A 178 -37.41 -21.47 3.12
N ASN A 179 -36.22 -21.12 3.61
CA ASN A 179 -35.15 -20.28 3.04
C ASN A 179 -35.49 -18.83 2.62
N GLN A 180 -35.37 -17.89 3.56
CA GLN A 180 -35.23 -16.46 3.24
C GLN A 180 -33.84 -16.17 2.67
N GLN A 181 -33.71 -16.23 1.35
CA GLN A 181 -32.53 -15.73 0.63
C GLN A 181 -32.58 -14.19 0.54
N TYR A 182 -31.43 -13.56 0.74
CA TYR A 182 -31.19 -12.11 0.61
C TYR A 182 -31.44 -11.60 -0.83
N GLN A 183 -32.70 -11.42 -1.21
CA GLN A 183 -33.09 -10.90 -2.52
C GLN A 183 -33.45 -9.42 -2.41
N ILE A 184 -32.77 -8.56 -3.18
CA ILE A 184 -33.22 -7.18 -3.40
C ILE A 184 -34.31 -7.26 -4.47
N GLN A 185 -35.58 -7.04 -4.09
CA GLN A 185 -36.61 -6.72 -5.08
C GLN A 185 -36.17 -5.46 -5.83
N ASP A 186 -36.14 -5.52 -7.17
CA ASP A 186 -35.58 -4.54 -8.12
C ASP A 186 -35.79 -3.05 -7.75
N ASP A 187 -35.03 -2.55 -6.77
CA ASP A 187 -34.97 -1.14 -6.40
C ASP A 187 -33.68 -0.56 -6.97
N PRO A 188 -33.75 0.27 -8.04
CA PRO A 188 -32.58 0.84 -8.69
C PRO A 188 -31.66 1.60 -7.72
N GLU A 189 -32.21 2.18 -6.66
CA GLU A 189 -31.46 2.92 -5.66
C GLU A 189 -30.64 2.02 -4.73
N SER A 190 -31.16 0.85 -4.36
CA SER A 190 -30.42 -0.15 -3.57
C SER A 190 -29.16 -0.62 -4.30
N PHE A 191 -29.25 -0.89 -5.61
CA PHE A 191 -28.09 -1.30 -6.40
C PHE A 191 -27.08 -0.16 -6.64
N LYS A 192 -27.52 1.10 -6.69
CA LYS A 192 -26.62 2.26 -6.74
C LYS A 192 -25.87 2.45 -5.42
N LEU A 193 -26.55 2.28 -4.27
CA LEU A 193 -25.92 2.35 -2.96
C LEU A 193 -24.88 1.24 -2.77
N LEU A 194 -25.20 0.02 -3.23
CA LEU A 194 -24.25 -1.09 -3.26
C LEU A 194 -23.02 -0.73 -4.09
N LEU A 195 -23.21 -0.21 -5.32
CA LEU A 195 -22.09 0.20 -6.16
C LEU A 195 -21.23 1.30 -5.52
N ARG A 196 -21.85 2.29 -4.86
CA ARG A 196 -21.13 3.35 -4.14
C ARG A 196 -20.29 2.77 -3.00
N CYS A 197 -20.86 1.86 -2.21
CA CYS A 197 -20.16 1.19 -1.13
C CYS A 197 -18.94 0.40 -1.66
N CYS A 198 -19.14 -0.40 -2.71
CA CYS A 198 -18.10 -1.20 -3.34
C CYS A 198 -16.96 -0.34 -3.93
N LYS A 199 -17.29 0.79 -4.57
CA LYS A 199 -16.32 1.78 -5.04
C LYS A 199 -15.49 2.36 -3.90
N ASN A 200 -16.14 2.77 -2.81
CA ASN A 200 -15.45 3.33 -1.65
C ASN A 200 -14.55 2.30 -0.96
N GLN A 201 -14.98 1.04 -0.87
CA GLN A 201 -14.16 -0.06 -0.38
C GLN A 201 -12.94 -0.31 -1.26
N TYR A 202 -13.08 -0.19 -2.59
CA TYR A 202 -11.95 -0.28 -3.51
C TYR A 202 -10.98 0.90 -3.35
N SER A 203 -11.47 2.13 -3.34
CA SER A 203 -10.65 3.33 -3.11
C SER A 203 -9.90 3.28 -1.78
N LEU A 204 -10.53 2.74 -0.74
CA LEU A 204 -9.90 2.54 0.56
C LEU A 204 -8.75 1.53 0.49
N ARG A 205 -8.95 0.40 -0.21
CA ARG A 205 -7.88 -0.59 -0.44
C ARG A 205 -6.71 0.03 -1.21
N GLN A 206 -7.01 0.81 -2.25
CA GLN A 206 -6.00 1.52 -3.04
C GLN A 206 -5.22 2.52 -2.17
N HIS A 207 -5.91 3.36 -1.41
CA HIS A 207 -5.27 4.33 -0.52
C HIS A 207 -4.39 3.64 0.55
N LEU A 208 -4.82 2.50 1.10
CA LEU A 208 -4.02 1.69 2.02
C LEU A 208 -2.79 1.07 1.33
N SER A 209 -2.86 0.72 0.05
CA SER A 209 -1.68 0.25 -0.71
C SER A 209 -0.69 1.36 -1.04
N GLU A 210 -1.17 2.56 -1.35
CA GLU A 210 -0.34 3.73 -1.66
C GLU A 210 0.37 4.28 -0.41
N SER A 211 -0.24 4.14 0.76
CA SER A 211 0.27 4.65 2.05
C SER A 211 0.64 3.52 3.02
N PRO A 212 1.82 2.87 2.89
CA PRO A 212 2.19 1.73 3.73
C PRO A 212 2.31 2.09 5.22
N PHE A 213 2.72 3.32 5.54
CA PHE A 213 2.82 3.82 6.92
C PHE A 213 1.46 3.83 7.63
N LEU A 214 0.36 3.99 6.89
CA LEU A 214 -0.99 4.04 7.45
C LEU A 214 -1.42 2.70 8.05
N LYS A 215 -0.99 1.57 7.46
CA LYS A 215 -1.32 0.22 7.95
C LYS A 215 -0.73 -0.09 9.33
N SER A 216 0.38 0.57 9.69
CA SER A 216 1.01 0.38 11.00
C SER A 216 0.24 1.06 12.15
N LEU A 217 -0.60 2.04 11.86
CA LEU A 217 -1.36 2.76 12.87
C LEU A 217 -2.35 1.82 13.56
N LYS A 218 -2.44 1.90 14.89
CA LYS A 218 -3.38 1.10 15.68
C LYS A 218 -4.83 1.32 15.22
N LEU A 219 -5.20 2.58 14.97
CA LEU A 219 -6.52 2.95 14.45
C LEU A 219 -6.90 2.14 13.19
N VAL A 220 -6.00 2.05 12.21
CA VAL A 220 -6.28 1.30 10.97
C VAL A 220 -6.41 -0.20 11.23
N ARG A 221 -5.59 -0.75 12.13
CA ARG A 221 -5.69 -2.16 12.55
C ARG A 221 -6.99 -2.48 13.25
N ASP A 222 -7.47 -1.58 14.11
CA ASP A 222 -8.75 -1.75 14.83
C ASP A 222 -9.94 -1.80 13.85
N TYR A 223 -9.89 -1.04 12.75
CA TYR A 223 -10.91 -1.08 11.70
C TYR A 223 -10.77 -2.23 10.69
N GLU A 224 -9.68 -3.01 10.72
CA GLU A 224 -9.44 -4.07 9.73
C GLU A 224 -10.50 -5.18 9.79
N LEU A 225 -10.88 -5.60 10.99
CA LEU A 225 -11.94 -6.61 11.20
C LEU A 225 -13.29 -6.11 10.67
N PHE A 226 -13.63 -4.86 10.96
CA PHE A 226 -14.83 -4.22 10.45
C PHE A 226 -14.85 -4.16 8.92
N LEU A 227 -13.73 -3.77 8.29
CA LEU A 227 -13.62 -3.73 6.83
C LEU A 227 -13.75 -5.12 6.19
N LYS A 228 -13.19 -6.16 6.83
CA LYS A 228 -13.35 -7.56 6.40
C LYS A 228 -14.81 -8.00 6.46
N ASP A 229 -15.50 -7.75 7.57
CA ASP A 229 -16.92 -8.07 7.73
C ASP A 229 -17.79 -7.35 6.69
N ARG A 230 -17.56 -6.05 6.48
CA ARG A 230 -18.29 -5.27 5.46
C ARG A 230 -18.05 -5.81 4.05
N ASN A 231 -16.81 -6.18 3.72
CA ASN A 231 -16.48 -6.76 2.42
C ASN A 231 -17.18 -8.12 2.20
N LEU A 232 -17.18 -8.99 3.21
CA LEU A 232 -17.87 -10.29 3.16
C LEU A 232 -19.38 -10.12 2.93
N LYS A 233 -20.03 -9.25 3.70
CA LYS A 233 -21.47 -8.98 3.54
C LYS A 233 -21.80 -8.38 2.16
N SER A 234 -21.01 -7.42 1.68
CA SER A 234 -21.16 -6.86 0.34
C SER A 234 -21.02 -7.94 -0.75
N LEU A 235 -20.11 -8.89 -0.56
CA LEU A 235 -19.90 -10.03 -1.47
C LEU A 235 -21.08 -11.01 -1.42
N GLU A 236 -21.60 -11.34 -0.25
CA GLU A 236 -22.79 -12.18 -0.07
C GLU A 236 -24.02 -11.58 -0.75
N ILE A 237 -24.23 -10.27 -0.59
CA ILE A 237 -25.31 -9.54 -1.27
C ILE A 237 -25.12 -9.63 -2.79
N CYS A 238 -23.93 -9.34 -3.31
CA CYS A 238 -23.68 -9.41 -4.75
C CYS A 238 -23.88 -10.82 -5.32
N THR A 239 -23.34 -11.84 -4.64
CA THR A 239 -23.42 -13.25 -5.08
C THR A 239 -24.83 -13.84 -4.99
N SER A 240 -25.64 -13.42 -4.01
CA SER A 240 -27.04 -13.82 -3.91
C SER A 240 -27.87 -13.19 -5.03
N ASN A 241 -27.66 -11.89 -5.31
CA ASN A 241 -28.43 -11.17 -6.32
C ASN A 241 -28.07 -11.58 -7.76
N ILE A 242 -26.79 -11.86 -8.06
CA ILE A 242 -26.39 -12.34 -9.40
C ILE A 242 -26.95 -13.75 -9.69
N LYS A 243 -27.07 -14.61 -8.67
CA LYS A 243 -27.70 -15.94 -8.80
C LYS A 243 -29.21 -15.86 -8.99
N SER A 244 -29.87 -14.84 -8.45
CA SER A 244 -31.32 -14.62 -8.62
C SER A 244 -31.67 -13.88 -9.91
N PHE A 245 -30.70 -13.52 -10.75
CA PHE A 245 -30.97 -12.85 -12.01
C PHE A 245 -31.87 -13.67 -12.92
N ASN A 246 -32.86 -12.99 -13.49
CA ASN A 246 -33.80 -13.56 -14.44
C ASN A 246 -33.94 -12.63 -15.66
N LEU A 247 -34.77 -13.03 -16.63
CA LEU A 247 -35.01 -12.24 -17.84
C LEU A 247 -35.62 -10.86 -17.54
N ASN A 248 -36.35 -10.73 -16.42
CA ASN A 248 -37.08 -9.52 -16.02
C ASN A 248 -36.23 -8.51 -15.24
N THR A 249 -35.06 -8.91 -14.73
CA THR A 249 -34.17 -8.01 -13.98
C THR A 249 -33.76 -6.82 -14.86
N SER A 250 -33.75 -5.61 -14.28
CA SER A 250 -33.40 -4.39 -15.01
C SER A 250 -31.93 -4.42 -15.50
N GLU A 251 -31.68 -3.93 -16.73
CA GLU A 251 -30.30 -3.82 -17.26
C GLU A 251 -29.40 -2.97 -16.35
N ALA A 252 -29.96 -1.94 -15.69
CA ALA A 252 -29.25 -1.09 -14.75
C ALA A 252 -28.89 -1.81 -13.44
N ALA A 253 -29.76 -2.70 -12.95
CA ALA A 253 -29.48 -3.52 -11.78
C ALA A 253 -28.36 -4.53 -12.08
N MET A 254 -28.44 -5.20 -13.23
CA MET A 254 -27.39 -6.12 -13.71
C MET A 254 -26.04 -5.39 -13.83
N SER A 255 -26.00 -4.22 -14.47
CA SER A 255 -24.76 -3.46 -14.62
C SER A 255 -24.16 -3.05 -13.27
N ASN A 256 -25.00 -2.58 -12.33
CA ASN A 256 -24.53 -2.12 -11.03
C ASN A 256 -23.95 -3.25 -10.18
N ILE A 257 -24.55 -4.44 -10.20
CA ILE A 257 -24.02 -5.61 -9.48
C ILE A 257 -22.75 -6.12 -10.14
N ILE A 258 -22.70 -6.22 -11.48
CA ILE A 258 -21.48 -6.64 -12.18
C ILE A 258 -20.34 -5.68 -11.87
N LEU A 259 -20.58 -4.37 -11.92
CA LEU A 259 -19.57 -3.37 -11.54
C LEU A 259 -19.17 -3.50 -10.05
N SER A 260 -20.13 -3.71 -9.16
CA SER A 260 -19.86 -3.92 -7.73
C SER A 260 -18.95 -5.13 -7.49
N LEU A 261 -19.20 -6.25 -8.16
CA LEU A 261 -18.36 -7.44 -8.10
C LEU A 261 -16.95 -7.19 -8.63
N ILE A 262 -16.82 -6.40 -9.70
CA ILE A 262 -15.50 -6.02 -10.23
C ILE A 262 -14.70 -5.24 -9.20
N TYR A 263 -15.31 -4.25 -8.53
CA TYR A 263 -14.62 -3.47 -7.50
C TYR A 263 -14.25 -4.28 -6.25
N LEU A 264 -15.04 -5.31 -5.89
CA LEU A 264 -14.73 -6.17 -4.75
C LEU A 264 -13.66 -7.21 -5.05
N SER A 265 -13.88 -7.97 -6.13
CA SER A 265 -13.10 -9.16 -6.49
C SER A 265 -13.43 -9.60 -7.92
N PRO A 266 -12.59 -9.29 -8.91
CA PRO A 266 -12.75 -9.76 -10.30
C PRO A 266 -12.85 -11.28 -10.45
N GLU A 267 -12.12 -12.04 -9.63
CA GLU A 267 -12.10 -13.51 -9.69
C GLU A 267 -13.46 -14.14 -9.41
N THR A 268 -14.20 -13.61 -8.43
CA THR A 268 -15.52 -14.15 -8.10
C THR A 268 -16.52 -13.90 -9.24
N LEU A 269 -16.38 -12.79 -9.98
CA LEU A 269 -17.19 -12.54 -11.17
C LEU A 269 -16.97 -13.63 -12.23
N TYR A 270 -15.71 -13.97 -12.54
CA TYR A 270 -15.41 -15.00 -13.55
C TYR A 270 -16.01 -16.35 -13.14
N ASN A 271 -15.82 -16.76 -11.88
CA ASN A 271 -16.35 -18.00 -11.34
C ASN A 271 -17.89 -18.01 -11.36
N LEU A 272 -18.55 -16.89 -11.02
CA LEU A 272 -20.01 -16.79 -11.02
C LEU A 272 -20.58 -16.82 -12.43
N ILE A 273 -19.94 -16.17 -13.40
CA ILE A 273 -20.37 -16.22 -14.80
C ILE A 273 -20.24 -17.66 -15.33
N GLN A 274 -19.13 -18.35 -15.04
CA GLN A 274 -18.94 -19.74 -15.42
C GLN A 274 -19.97 -20.66 -14.75
N GLN A 275 -20.26 -20.44 -13.46
CA GLN A 275 -21.29 -21.18 -12.74
C GLN A 275 -22.69 -20.95 -13.33
N ILE A 276 -23.04 -19.71 -13.67
CA ILE A 276 -24.31 -19.38 -14.32
C ILE A 276 -24.41 -20.08 -15.67
N LEU A 277 -23.37 -19.98 -16.51
CA LEU A 277 -23.35 -20.63 -17.82
C LEU A 277 -23.50 -22.15 -17.70
N SER A 278 -22.75 -22.78 -16.80
CA SER A 278 -22.82 -24.22 -16.53
C SER A 278 -24.22 -24.62 -16.02
N THR A 279 -24.77 -23.88 -15.06
CA THR A 279 -26.10 -24.16 -14.48
C THR A 279 -27.19 -24.07 -15.54
N GLN A 280 -27.17 -23.04 -16.39
CA GLN A 280 -28.13 -22.90 -17.48
C GLN A 280 -27.97 -24.02 -18.52
N THR A 281 -26.73 -24.38 -18.86
CA THR A 281 -26.43 -25.45 -19.83
C THR A 281 -26.91 -26.81 -19.34
N VAL A 282 -26.54 -27.21 -18.11
CA VAL A 282 -26.94 -28.50 -17.52
C VAL A 282 -28.46 -28.59 -17.39
N SER A 283 -29.12 -27.52 -16.96
CA SER A 283 -30.58 -27.47 -16.87
C SER A 283 -31.24 -27.65 -18.24
N SER A 284 -30.75 -26.93 -19.26
CA SER A 284 -31.26 -27.03 -20.63
C SER A 284 -31.04 -28.41 -21.24
N ILE A 285 -29.88 -29.04 -21.00
CA ILE A 285 -29.63 -30.43 -21.42
C ILE A 285 -30.62 -31.37 -20.73
N SER A 286 -30.84 -31.22 -19.42
CA SER A 286 -31.80 -32.07 -18.69
C SER A 286 -33.22 -31.94 -19.25
N PHE A 287 -33.64 -30.72 -19.57
CA PHE A 287 -34.93 -30.43 -20.18
C PHE A 287 -35.06 -31.08 -21.56
N LEU A 288 -34.05 -30.90 -22.44
CA LEU A 288 -34.05 -31.55 -23.75
C LEU A 288 -34.01 -33.07 -23.65
N VAL A 289 -33.31 -33.65 -22.68
CA VAL A 289 -33.29 -35.11 -22.48
C VAL A 289 -34.66 -35.64 -22.08
N HIS A 290 -35.43 -34.89 -21.28
CA HIS A 290 -36.80 -35.26 -20.95
C HIS A 290 -37.69 -35.30 -22.22
N THR A 291 -37.44 -34.42 -23.20
CA THR A 291 -38.20 -34.43 -24.47
C THR A 291 -37.99 -35.70 -25.30
N LEU A 292 -36.90 -36.45 -25.08
CA LEU A 292 -36.63 -37.69 -25.81
C LEU A 292 -37.73 -38.73 -25.56
N ASN A 293 -38.27 -38.79 -24.34
CA ASN A 293 -39.35 -39.71 -23.99
C ASN A 293 -40.73 -39.21 -24.40
N SER A 294 -40.88 -37.90 -24.66
CA SER A 294 -42.15 -37.27 -25.00
C SER A 294 -41.98 -36.23 -26.12
N PRO A 295 -41.83 -36.66 -27.40
CA PRO A 295 -41.53 -35.76 -28.52
C PRO A 295 -42.57 -34.65 -28.72
N LYS A 296 -43.83 -34.88 -28.31
CA LYS A 296 -44.92 -33.91 -28.40
C LYS A 296 -44.68 -32.65 -27.55
N SER A 297 -43.95 -32.75 -26.45
CA SER A 297 -43.62 -31.60 -25.59
C SER A 297 -42.35 -30.88 -26.03
N PHE A 298 -41.68 -31.33 -27.10
CA PHE A 298 -40.41 -30.77 -27.55
C PHE A 298 -40.50 -29.26 -27.79
N ASN A 299 -41.56 -28.79 -28.46
CA ASN A 299 -41.66 -27.37 -28.80
C ASN A 299 -41.81 -26.46 -27.58
N SER A 300 -42.59 -26.89 -26.58
CA SER A 300 -42.74 -26.17 -25.31
C SER A 300 -41.42 -26.12 -24.54
N ILE A 301 -40.74 -27.26 -24.41
CA ILE A 301 -39.50 -27.34 -23.64
C ILE A 301 -38.35 -26.61 -24.37
N MET A 302 -38.34 -26.64 -25.70
CA MET A 302 -37.39 -25.86 -26.50
C MET A 302 -37.63 -24.35 -26.34
N SER A 303 -38.89 -23.92 -26.12
CA SER A 303 -39.19 -22.53 -25.77
C SER A 303 -38.58 -22.13 -24.42
N ASP A 304 -38.65 -23.02 -23.42
CA ASP A 304 -38.03 -22.78 -22.10
C ASP A 304 -36.49 -22.70 -22.21
N VAL A 305 -35.89 -23.54 -23.06
CA VAL A 305 -34.45 -23.50 -23.36
C VAL A 305 -34.07 -22.21 -24.08
N MET A 306 -34.91 -21.73 -24.99
CA MET A 306 -34.74 -20.42 -25.65
C MET A 306 -34.79 -19.29 -24.63
N GLU A 307 -35.72 -19.28 -23.66
CA GLU A 307 -35.77 -18.23 -22.64
C GLU A 307 -34.48 -18.15 -21.81
N ARG A 308 -33.91 -19.31 -21.47
CA ARG A 308 -32.59 -19.40 -20.80
C ARG A 308 -31.47 -18.87 -21.69
N ALA A 309 -31.48 -19.21 -22.98
CA ALA A 309 -30.51 -18.68 -23.94
C ALA A 309 -30.65 -17.16 -24.13
N LYS A 310 -31.88 -16.64 -24.13
CA LYS A 310 -32.19 -15.21 -24.19
C LYS A 310 -31.70 -14.47 -22.95
N TYR A 311 -31.78 -15.09 -21.78
CA TYR A 311 -31.16 -14.58 -20.57
C TYR A 311 -29.62 -14.49 -20.70
N VAL A 312 -28.96 -15.53 -21.21
CA VAL A 312 -27.51 -15.51 -21.47
C VAL A 312 -27.13 -14.40 -22.47
N SER A 313 -27.93 -14.22 -23.52
CA SER A 313 -27.77 -13.14 -24.51
C SER A 313 -27.96 -11.75 -23.90
N LYS A 314 -28.91 -11.59 -22.97
CA LYS A 314 -29.10 -10.36 -22.20
C LYS A 314 -27.89 -10.04 -21.33
N LEU A 315 -27.38 -11.03 -20.60
CA LEU A 315 -26.17 -10.88 -19.77
C LEU A 315 -24.96 -10.45 -20.61
N GLN A 316 -24.74 -11.12 -21.75
CA GLN A 316 -23.70 -10.78 -22.70
C GLN A 316 -23.82 -9.34 -23.22
N THR A 317 -25.04 -8.93 -23.56
CA THR A 317 -25.34 -7.56 -24.02
C THR A 317 -24.99 -6.52 -22.95
N VAL A 318 -25.43 -6.74 -21.70
CA VAL A 318 -25.16 -5.82 -20.59
C VAL A 318 -23.66 -5.73 -20.33
N MET A 319 -22.93 -6.86 -20.32
CA MET A 319 -21.47 -6.87 -20.17
C MET A 319 -20.74 -6.22 -21.36
N GLY A 320 -21.33 -6.24 -22.55
CA GLY A 320 -20.80 -5.57 -23.73
C GLY A 320 -20.95 -4.05 -23.69
N LYS A 321 -22.07 -3.54 -23.13
CA LYS A 321 -22.36 -2.11 -22.98
C LYS A 321 -21.51 -1.43 -21.90
N VAL A 322 -21.10 -2.17 -20.87
CA VAL A 322 -20.40 -1.61 -19.71
C VAL A 322 -18.87 -1.71 -19.89
N THR A 323 -18.18 -0.59 -19.64
CA THR A 323 -16.71 -0.51 -19.71
C THR A 323 -16.07 -1.08 -18.45
N TRP A 324 -14.91 -1.71 -18.61
CA TRP A 324 -14.14 -2.23 -17.49
C TRP A 324 -13.58 -1.06 -16.64
N PRO A 325 -13.93 -0.95 -15.34
CA PRO A 325 -13.54 0.21 -14.53
C PRO A 325 -12.09 0.18 -14.05
N LEU A 326 -11.46 -1.00 -13.95
CA LEU A 326 -10.12 -1.17 -13.40
C LEU A 326 -9.11 -1.19 -14.56
N SER A 327 -8.87 -0.04 -15.19
CA SER A 327 -7.84 0.04 -16.24
C SER A 327 -6.46 -0.13 -15.60
N GLU A 328 -5.61 -0.96 -16.22
CA GLU A 328 -4.19 -1.07 -15.87
C GLU A 328 -3.58 0.34 -15.98
N THR A 329 -3.01 0.79 -14.88
CA THR A 329 -2.28 2.04 -14.70
C THR A 329 -1.37 2.39 -15.89
N GLU A 330 -1.59 3.55 -16.51
CA GLU A 330 -0.47 4.27 -17.11
C GLU A 330 0.35 4.87 -15.97
N ALA A 331 1.50 4.26 -15.75
CA ALA A 331 2.55 4.69 -14.86
C ALA A 331 3.23 5.97 -15.39
N THR A 332 3.49 6.90 -14.47
CA THR A 332 4.70 7.74 -14.36
C THR A 332 5.50 8.06 -15.64
N HIS A 333 5.50 9.35 -16.06
CA HIS A 333 6.68 10.23 -16.11
C HIS A 333 6.23 11.71 -16.27
N GLN A 334 6.64 12.58 -15.34
CA GLN A 334 6.68 14.05 -15.51
C GLN A 334 7.99 14.45 -16.23
N PRO A 335 8.33 15.75 -16.36
CA PRO A 335 7.80 16.80 -17.24
C PRO A 335 8.88 17.24 -18.25
N ASN A 336 8.55 17.91 -19.37
CA ASN A 336 9.38 19.00 -19.93
C ASN A 336 8.76 19.66 -21.18
N GLY A 337 8.86 20.99 -21.19
CA GLY A 337 9.14 21.89 -22.32
C GLY A 337 8.57 21.62 -23.71
N LYS A 338 7.75 22.58 -24.17
CA LYS A 338 7.74 23.27 -25.48
C LYS A 338 8.09 22.42 -26.71
N ASP A 339 7.14 22.30 -27.64
CA ASP A 339 7.22 23.01 -28.92
C ASP A 339 5.93 22.81 -29.73
N GLU A 340 5.56 23.88 -30.43
CA GLU A 340 4.47 23.94 -31.39
C GLU A 340 4.78 23.12 -32.66
N ASP A 341 3.69 22.79 -33.35
CA ASP A 341 3.58 22.45 -34.77
C ASP A 341 3.63 20.99 -35.26
N ILE A 342 2.74 20.82 -36.25
CA ILE A 342 2.67 19.86 -37.35
C ILE A 342 1.62 18.73 -37.24
N LEU A 343 0.55 19.03 -37.97
CA LEU A 343 -0.52 18.23 -38.55
C LEU A 343 -0.17 16.78 -38.98
N ASN A 344 -1.21 15.96 -38.86
CA ASN A 344 -1.59 14.85 -39.76
C ASN A 344 -1.03 13.45 -39.47
N ASN A 345 -1.83 12.61 -38.79
CA ASN A 345 -2.22 11.31 -39.34
C ASN A 345 -3.33 10.62 -38.55
N ASN A 346 -4.37 10.22 -39.30
CA ASN A 346 -5.45 9.34 -38.88
C ASN A 346 -4.93 7.95 -38.48
N ASN A 347 -4.65 7.76 -37.19
CA ASN A 347 -4.65 6.44 -36.57
C ASN A 347 -5.27 6.58 -35.18
N ASN A 348 -6.41 5.90 -34.99
CA ASN A 348 -7.15 5.82 -33.75
C ASN A 348 -6.25 5.33 -32.59
N SER A 349 -5.64 6.25 -31.86
CA SER A 349 -5.14 6.01 -30.50
C SER A 349 -6.30 6.11 -29.51
N THR A 350 -7.26 5.18 -29.62
CA THR A 350 -8.21 4.92 -28.54
C THR A 350 -7.49 4.02 -27.53
N THR A 351 -6.62 4.61 -26.73
CA THR A 351 -5.99 3.96 -25.59
C THR A 351 -7.09 3.39 -24.67
N GLY A 352 -7.28 2.07 -24.71
CA GLY A 352 -7.40 1.25 -23.50
C GLY A 352 -8.76 0.99 -22.86
N ARG A 353 -9.92 1.45 -23.36
CA ARG A 353 -11.22 1.08 -22.72
C ARG A 353 -11.74 -0.27 -23.24
N MET A 354 -11.25 -1.37 -22.67
CA MET A 354 -11.83 -2.70 -22.90
C MET A 354 -13.22 -2.80 -22.27
N SER A 355 -14.20 -3.38 -22.98
CA SER A 355 -15.49 -3.74 -22.38
C SER A 355 -15.32 -4.90 -21.40
N ILE A 356 -16.22 -5.00 -20.41
CA ILE A 356 -16.21 -6.12 -19.45
C ILE A 356 -16.27 -7.45 -20.20
N LEU A 357 -17.13 -7.52 -21.22
CA LEU A 357 -17.23 -8.69 -22.09
C LEU A 357 -15.88 -9.08 -22.71
N LYS A 358 -15.13 -8.14 -23.31
CA LYS A 358 -13.83 -8.44 -23.92
C LYS A 358 -12.78 -8.95 -22.93
N LYS A 359 -12.79 -8.44 -21.69
CA LYS A 359 -11.85 -8.91 -20.64
C LYS A 359 -12.26 -10.30 -20.14
N VAL A 360 -13.55 -10.54 -19.92
CA VAL A 360 -14.09 -11.84 -19.48
C VAL A 360 -13.89 -12.92 -20.55
N THR A 361 -14.19 -12.62 -21.82
CA THR A 361 -13.99 -13.58 -22.92
C THR A 361 -12.52 -13.90 -23.13
N LYS A 362 -11.62 -12.92 -22.98
CA LYS A 362 -10.17 -13.16 -23.04
C LYS A 362 -9.68 -14.05 -21.89
N ILE A 363 -10.15 -13.83 -20.67
CA ILE A 363 -9.72 -14.60 -19.49
C ILE A 363 -10.30 -16.01 -19.48
N LEU A 364 -11.55 -16.16 -19.92
CA LEU A 364 -12.23 -17.47 -20.00
C LEU A 364 -11.97 -18.18 -21.35
N GLU A 365 -11.15 -17.61 -22.24
CA GLU A 365 -10.87 -18.11 -23.59
C GLU A 365 -12.13 -18.43 -24.42
N LEU A 366 -13.19 -17.63 -24.23
CA LEU A 366 -14.48 -17.81 -24.90
C LEU A 366 -14.53 -16.97 -26.18
N GLN A 367 -15.04 -17.55 -27.28
CA GLN A 367 -15.29 -16.80 -28.51
C GLN A 367 -16.51 -15.88 -28.35
N ASP A 368 -17.61 -16.44 -27.84
CA ASP A 368 -18.79 -15.70 -27.40
C ASP A 368 -19.58 -16.48 -26.33
N ILE A 369 -20.23 -15.79 -25.39
CA ILE A 369 -20.90 -16.43 -24.24
C ILE A 369 -22.13 -17.23 -24.74
N LEU A 370 -22.93 -16.65 -25.64
CA LEU A 370 -24.09 -17.31 -26.23
C LEU A 370 -23.71 -18.48 -27.15
N SER A 371 -22.67 -18.32 -27.98
CA SER A 371 -22.21 -19.41 -28.84
C SER A 371 -21.64 -20.58 -28.03
N THR A 372 -20.97 -20.29 -26.91
CA THR A 372 -20.47 -21.33 -25.98
C THR A 372 -21.63 -22.08 -25.32
N PHE A 373 -22.68 -21.37 -24.87
CA PHE A 373 -23.89 -22.01 -24.35
C PHE A 373 -24.49 -23.01 -25.36
N TRP A 374 -24.73 -22.58 -26.60
CA TRP A 374 -25.35 -23.46 -27.61
C TRP A 374 -24.42 -24.61 -28.04
N LYS A 375 -23.10 -24.37 -28.09
CA LYS A 375 -22.11 -25.43 -28.32
C LYS A 375 -22.18 -26.50 -27.23
N ASP A 376 -22.19 -26.10 -25.95
CA ASP A 376 -22.17 -27.03 -24.83
C ASP A 376 -23.50 -27.79 -24.69
N VAL A 377 -24.63 -27.12 -24.96
CA VAL A 377 -25.94 -27.78 -25.03
C VAL A 377 -25.96 -28.81 -26.17
N ALA A 378 -25.46 -28.47 -27.35
CA ALA A 378 -25.40 -29.38 -28.50
C ALA A 378 -24.52 -30.61 -28.21
N VAL A 379 -23.30 -30.39 -27.69
CA VAL A 379 -22.34 -31.45 -27.33
C VAL A 379 -22.89 -32.33 -26.20
N GLY A 380 -23.61 -31.77 -25.24
CA GLY A 380 -24.21 -32.53 -24.14
C GLY A 380 -25.49 -33.29 -24.53
N PHE A 381 -26.24 -32.81 -25.52
CA PHE A 381 -27.49 -33.42 -25.98
C PHE A 381 -27.28 -34.52 -27.03
N GLU A 382 -26.36 -34.32 -28.00
CA GLU A 382 -26.13 -35.25 -29.11
C GLU A 382 -25.90 -36.72 -28.66
N PRO A 383 -25.02 -37.02 -27.68
CA PRO A 383 -24.75 -38.40 -27.30
C PRO A 383 -25.98 -39.10 -26.74
N LYS A 384 -26.82 -38.37 -25.98
CA LYS A 384 -28.03 -38.89 -25.35
C LYS A 384 -29.13 -39.17 -26.36
N LEU A 385 -29.28 -38.29 -27.35
CA LEU A 385 -30.18 -38.52 -28.49
C LEU A 385 -29.68 -39.72 -29.32
N ARG A 386 -28.38 -39.78 -29.63
CA ARG A 386 -27.78 -40.88 -30.40
C ARG A 386 -27.96 -42.23 -29.71
N GLU A 387 -27.76 -42.30 -28.40
CA GLU A 387 -28.01 -43.52 -27.61
C GLU A 387 -29.48 -43.95 -27.71
N THR A 388 -30.41 -43.00 -27.57
CA THR A 388 -31.85 -43.27 -27.66
C THR A 388 -32.26 -43.76 -29.06
N MET A 389 -31.66 -43.18 -30.10
CA MET A 389 -31.86 -43.59 -31.50
C MET A 389 -31.26 -44.98 -31.79
N ASN A 390 -30.08 -45.30 -31.24
CA ASN A 390 -29.42 -46.59 -31.41
C ASN A 390 -30.19 -47.75 -30.74
N LYS A 391 -30.93 -47.48 -29.65
CA LYS A 391 -31.79 -48.47 -28.99
C LYS A 391 -32.98 -48.93 -29.84
N GLY A 392 -33.35 -48.18 -30.89
CA GLY A 392 -34.32 -48.62 -31.90
C GLY A 392 -35.75 -48.87 -31.42
N GLY A 393 -36.10 -48.47 -30.19
CA GLY A 393 -37.41 -48.71 -29.58
C GLY A 393 -38.55 -47.83 -30.12
N PRO A 394 -39.77 -47.94 -29.56
CA PRO A 394 -40.93 -47.12 -29.93
C PRO A 394 -40.66 -45.61 -29.86
N VAL A 395 -39.85 -45.19 -28.88
CA VAL A 395 -39.41 -43.81 -28.69
C VAL A 395 -38.57 -43.31 -29.89
N ALA A 396 -37.62 -44.11 -30.37
CA ALA A 396 -36.80 -43.77 -31.54
C ALA A 396 -37.63 -43.66 -32.82
N LYS A 397 -38.65 -44.52 -32.98
CA LYS A 397 -39.61 -44.42 -34.10
C LYS A 397 -40.43 -43.13 -34.02
N ALA A 398 -40.94 -42.79 -32.84
CA ALA A 398 -41.68 -41.53 -32.63
C ALA A 398 -40.81 -40.30 -32.94
N LEU A 399 -39.56 -40.28 -32.46
CA LEU A 399 -38.61 -39.20 -32.73
C LEU A 399 -38.32 -39.01 -34.23
N ARG A 400 -38.30 -40.09 -35.04
CA ARG A 400 -38.19 -39.99 -36.50
C ARG A 400 -39.42 -39.36 -37.14
N THR A 401 -40.62 -39.74 -36.70
CA THR A 401 -41.88 -39.16 -37.21
C THR A 401 -41.96 -37.66 -36.92
N PHE A 402 -41.47 -37.22 -35.76
CA PHE A 402 -41.43 -35.82 -35.36
C PHE A 402 -40.14 -35.08 -35.79
N SER A 403 -39.28 -35.68 -36.61
CA SER A 403 -37.96 -35.12 -36.96
C SER A 403 -38.00 -33.75 -37.61
N GLU A 404 -38.92 -33.52 -38.55
CA GLU A 404 -39.10 -32.19 -39.16
C GLU A 404 -39.61 -31.14 -38.17
N GLN A 405 -40.55 -31.52 -37.30
CA GLN A 405 -41.07 -30.62 -36.26
C GLN A 405 -39.98 -30.25 -35.25
N ILE A 406 -39.14 -31.20 -34.86
CA ILE A 406 -37.99 -30.98 -33.98
C ILE A 406 -37.00 -30.00 -34.63
N LYS A 407 -36.64 -30.22 -35.90
CA LYS A 407 -35.72 -29.34 -36.64
C LYS A 407 -36.27 -27.93 -36.81
N ASN A 408 -37.55 -27.79 -37.14
CA ASN A 408 -38.21 -26.49 -37.30
C ASN A 408 -38.32 -25.76 -35.95
N SER A 409 -38.66 -26.48 -34.87
CA SER A 409 -38.67 -25.93 -33.52
C SER A 409 -37.28 -25.47 -33.08
N ILE A 410 -36.23 -26.24 -33.38
CA ILE A 410 -34.85 -25.84 -33.09
C ILE A 410 -34.48 -24.56 -33.85
N LYS A 411 -34.74 -24.50 -35.16
CA LYS A 411 -34.44 -23.30 -35.96
C LYS A 411 -35.16 -22.07 -35.39
N ALA A 412 -36.47 -22.15 -35.17
CA ALA A 412 -37.27 -21.04 -34.68
C ALA A 412 -36.80 -20.53 -33.30
N ASN A 413 -36.59 -21.46 -32.35
CA ASN A 413 -36.25 -21.12 -30.97
C ASN A 413 -34.79 -20.66 -30.81
N VAL A 414 -33.85 -21.24 -31.56
CA VAL A 414 -32.45 -20.79 -31.53
C VAL A 414 -32.32 -19.41 -32.18
N VAL A 415 -32.99 -19.15 -33.30
CA VAL A 415 -33.03 -17.82 -33.92
C VAL A 415 -33.60 -16.76 -32.96
N ALA A 416 -34.66 -17.08 -32.24
CA ALA A 416 -35.29 -16.20 -31.27
C ALA A 416 -34.53 -16.04 -29.94
N SER A 417 -33.40 -16.75 -29.75
CA SER A 417 -32.59 -16.67 -28.54
C SER A 417 -31.74 -15.39 -28.41
N GLY A 418 -31.61 -14.60 -29.49
CA GLY A 418 -30.93 -13.32 -29.44
C GLY A 418 -31.76 -12.25 -28.71
N TYR A 419 -31.19 -11.60 -27.70
CA TYR A 419 -31.92 -10.64 -26.85
C TYR A 419 -32.31 -9.34 -27.57
N ILE A 420 -31.38 -8.69 -28.28
CA ILE A 420 -31.65 -7.42 -29.00
C ILE A 420 -32.12 -7.68 -30.44
N LYS A 421 -31.48 -8.63 -31.12
CA LYS A 421 -31.80 -9.02 -32.50
C LYS A 421 -31.85 -10.53 -32.57
N PRO A 422 -32.81 -11.11 -33.32
CA PRO A 422 -32.79 -12.53 -33.59
C PRO A 422 -31.50 -12.90 -34.32
N LEU A 423 -30.98 -14.10 -34.04
CA LEU A 423 -29.82 -14.64 -34.73
C LEU A 423 -30.16 -14.85 -36.21
N LYS A 424 -29.15 -14.81 -37.08
CA LYS A 424 -29.36 -15.19 -38.48
C LYS A 424 -29.70 -16.68 -38.57
N GLU A 425 -30.53 -17.07 -39.53
CA GLU A 425 -30.88 -18.48 -39.74
C GLU A 425 -29.64 -19.36 -40.03
N ASP A 426 -28.59 -18.78 -40.63
CA ASP A 426 -27.32 -19.43 -40.93
C ASP A 426 -26.27 -19.31 -39.81
N SER A 427 -26.65 -18.88 -38.61
CA SER A 427 -25.70 -18.67 -37.53
C SER A 427 -25.05 -19.97 -37.05
N ILE A 428 -23.87 -19.84 -36.43
CA ILE A 428 -23.08 -20.98 -35.96
C ILE A 428 -23.88 -21.76 -34.90
N GLU A 429 -24.65 -21.07 -34.07
CA GLU A 429 -25.52 -21.64 -33.03
C GLU A 429 -26.60 -22.56 -33.61
N VAL A 430 -27.31 -22.10 -34.65
CA VAL A 430 -28.34 -22.88 -35.33
C VAL A 430 -27.71 -24.12 -35.98
N ARG A 431 -26.54 -23.97 -36.61
CA ARG A 431 -25.82 -25.08 -37.22
C ARG A 431 -25.37 -26.12 -36.19
N MET A 432 -24.86 -25.68 -35.04
CA MET A 432 -24.45 -26.56 -33.94
C MET A 432 -25.61 -27.38 -33.40
N MET A 433 -26.76 -26.74 -33.14
CA MET A 433 -27.95 -27.44 -32.64
C MET A 433 -28.63 -28.32 -33.69
N LEU A 434 -28.57 -27.99 -34.97
CA LEU A 434 -29.05 -28.91 -36.01
C LEU A 434 -28.12 -30.12 -36.18
N ASN A 435 -26.81 -29.92 -35.99
CA ASN A 435 -25.85 -31.00 -36.04
C ASN A 435 -26.03 -32.02 -34.92
N SER A 436 -26.41 -31.58 -33.71
CA SER A 436 -26.67 -32.48 -32.58
C SER A 436 -27.87 -33.42 -32.80
N VAL A 437 -28.69 -33.15 -33.82
CA VAL A 437 -29.91 -33.90 -34.15
C VAL A 437 -29.79 -34.71 -35.45
N ARG A 438 -28.60 -34.75 -36.07
CA ARG A 438 -28.34 -35.53 -37.30
C ARG A 438 -28.68 -37.01 -37.19
N SER A 439 -28.63 -37.60 -35.99
CA SER A 439 -29.01 -39.00 -35.77
C SER A 439 -30.47 -39.30 -36.11
N LEU A 440 -31.34 -38.29 -36.22
CA LEU A 440 -32.72 -38.48 -36.67
C LEU A 440 -32.82 -38.84 -38.17
N ASP A 441 -31.85 -38.40 -38.98
CA ASP A 441 -31.84 -38.63 -40.44
C ASP A 441 -31.17 -39.95 -40.84
N MET A 442 -30.44 -40.57 -39.91
CA MET A 442 -29.77 -41.85 -40.14
C MET A 442 -30.82 -42.96 -40.33
N ARG A 443 -31.08 -43.31 -41.59
CA ARG A 443 -31.79 -44.53 -41.98
C ARG A 443 -30.89 -45.73 -41.68
N ARG A 444 -31.30 -46.56 -40.72
CA ARG A 444 -30.98 -47.98 -40.70
C ARG A 444 -32.21 -48.71 -41.17
#